data_AF-A0A5K1FJX4-F1
#
_entry.id   AF-A0A5K1FJX4-F1
#
_cell.length_a   1.000
_cell.length_b   1.000
_cell.length_c   1.000
_cell.angle_alpha   90.00
_cell.angle_beta   90.00
_cell.angle_gamma   90.00
#
_symmetry.space_group_name_H-M   'P 1'
#
loop_
_entity.id
_entity.type
_entity.pdbx_description
1 polymer ?
#
loop_
_entity_poly.entity_id
_entity_poly.type
_entity_poly.pdbx_seq_one_letter_code
_entity_poly.pdbx_strand_id
1 'polypeptide(L)' 'MAGMLPGDASHHGMVDSSYSLSHDKLEEADHSSSSWYFSRKVIEENSPSRKDGIDVKKETYFRKSYCTLLQDLGMRLK' A
#
# COMPACT_ATOMS: atom_id res chain seq x y z
N MET A 1 -31.16 17.64 32.29
CA MET A 1 -31.71 16.96 31.09
C MET A 1 -31.11 17.63 29.86
N ALA A 2 -30.35 16.89 29.05
CA ALA A 2 -29.78 17.36 27.81
C ALA A 2 -30.85 17.48 26.71
N GLY A 3 -30.66 18.40 25.76
CA GLY A 3 -31.46 18.50 24.52
C GLY A 3 -30.62 19.17 23.43
N MET A 4 -30.61 18.59 22.23
CA MET A 4 -29.66 18.84 21.14
C MET A 4 -30.20 19.76 20.01
N LEU A 5 -29.27 20.49 19.38
CA LEU A 5 -29.09 20.97 17.97
C LEU A 5 -30.30 21.45 17.11
N PRO A 6 -30.06 22.46 16.24
CA PRO A 6 -29.76 22.24 14.80
C PRO A 6 -28.59 23.16 14.32
N GLY A 7 -27.74 22.87 13.33
CA GLY A 7 -27.92 22.19 12.06
C GLY A 7 -27.97 23.26 10.95
N ASP A 8 -26.84 23.58 10.28
CA ASP A 8 -26.88 24.32 9.02
C ASP A 8 -25.71 23.99 8.09
N ALA A 9 -26.05 23.87 6.81
CA ALA A 9 -25.22 23.44 5.69
C ALA A 9 -24.45 24.61 5.07
N SER A 10 -23.26 24.33 4.51
CA SER A 10 -22.52 25.31 3.72
C SER A 10 -22.24 24.79 2.32
N HIS A 11 -22.82 25.51 1.35
CA HIS A 11 -22.47 25.49 -0.06
C HIS A 11 -21.20 26.31 -0.29
N HIS A 12 -20.15 25.73 -0.87
CA HIS A 12 -19.29 26.47 -1.80
C HIS A 12 -18.50 25.49 -2.67
N GLY A 13 -18.79 25.48 -3.97
CA GLY A 13 -17.98 24.74 -4.94
C GLY A 13 -16.64 25.43 -5.15
N MET A 14 -15.62 24.66 -5.52
CA MET A 14 -14.50 25.17 -6.29
C MET A 14 -14.02 24.13 -7.30
N VAL A 15 -13.57 24.71 -8.40
CA VAL A 15 -13.21 24.15 -9.69
C VAL A 15 -11.86 23.41 -9.66
N ASP A 16 -11.74 22.50 -10.62
CA ASP A 16 -10.60 21.69 -11.08
C ASP A 16 -9.19 22.20 -10.73
N SER A 17 -8.39 21.35 -10.09
CA SER A 17 -6.92 21.44 -10.11
C SER A 17 -6.34 20.04 -10.34
N SER A 18 -5.66 19.93 -11.48
CA SER A 18 -5.12 18.72 -12.06
C SER A 18 -4.01 18.10 -11.20
N TYR A 19 -4.39 17.25 -10.26
CA TYR A 19 -3.59 16.14 -9.77
C TYR A 19 -4.54 15.13 -9.14
N SER A 20 -4.94 14.09 -9.87
CA SER A 20 -5.57 12.93 -9.21
C SER A 20 -4.48 12.11 -8.53
N LEU A 21 -3.89 12.67 -7.47
CA LEU A 21 -3.24 11.93 -6.39
C LEU A 21 -4.34 11.61 -5.38
N SER A 22 -5.27 10.76 -5.77
CA SER A 22 -6.38 10.34 -4.92
C SER A 22 -5.92 9.22 -3.99
N HIS A 23 -5.09 9.59 -3.01
CA HIS A 23 -5.05 9.01 -1.65
C HIS A 23 -4.03 9.74 -0.76
N ASP A 24 -4.08 11.07 -0.70
CA ASP A 24 -3.43 11.79 0.41
C ASP A 24 -4.39 11.85 1.60
N LYS A 25 -4.55 10.71 2.28
CA LYS A 25 -4.73 10.74 3.73
C LYS A 25 -3.43 10.21 4.27
N LEU A 26 -2.59 11.15 4.68
CA LEU A 26 -1.50 10.98 5.63
C LEU A 26 -2.10 10.32 6.88
N GLU A 27 -2.32 9.02 6.81
CA GLU A 27 -2.43 8.23 8.02
C GLU A 27 -1.01 8.24 8.56
N GLU A 28 -0.83 8.96 9.68
CA GLU A 28 0.28 8.67 10.59
C GLU A 28 0.46 7.16 10.57
N ALA A 29 1.67 6.72 10.24
CA ALA A 29 2.03 5.32 10.31
C ALA A 29 1.93 4.93 11.79
N ASP A 30 0.72 4.62 12.24
CA ASP A 30 0.49 3.75 13.35
C ASP A 30 1.26 2.50 12.94
N HIS A 31 2.44 2.31 13.53
CA HIS A 31 3.34 1.20 13.28
C HIS A 31 2.73 -0.14 13.78
N SER A 32 1.41 -0.21 13.83
CA SER A 32 0.62 -1.41 13.91
C SER A 32 0.58 -2.06 12.52
N SER A 33 0.40 -3.37 12.50
CA SER A 33 0.54 -4.29 11.35
C SER A 33 -0.04 -3.88 9.97
N SER A 34 -0.84 -2.81 9.89
CA SER A 34 -1.41 -2.25 8.65
C SER A 34 -0.35 -1.94 7.58
N SER A 35 0.86 -1.52 7.97
CA SER A 35 1.93 -1.12 7.04
C SER A 35 2.52 -2.25 6.17
N TRP A 36 2.20 -3.52 6.45
CA TRP A 36 2.77 -4.67 5.73
C TRP A 36 1.78 -5.36 4.79
N TYR A 37 0.50 -5.00 4.84
CA TYR A 37 -0.53 -5.59 4.00
C TYR A 37 -0.88 -4.66 2.86
N PHE A 38 -0.85 -5.19 1.64
CA PHE A 38 -1.12 -4.44 0.43
C PHE A 38 -2.27 -5.09 -0.34
N SER A 39 -3.06 -4.29 -1.03
CA SER A 39 -4.07 -4.82 -1.95
C SER A 39 -3.41 -5.59 -3.10
N ARG A 40 -4.14 -6.55 -3.69
CA ARG A 40 -3.64 -7.29 -4.86
C ARG A 40 -3.18 -6.36 -5.98
N LYS A 41 -3.96 -5.30 -6.25
CA LYS A 41 -3.65 -4.31 -7.28
C LYS A 41 -2.29 -3.64 -7.03
N VAL A 42 -1.99 -3.28 -5.78
CA VAL A 42 -0.70 -2.69 -5.43
C VAL A 42 0.44 -3.69 -5.64
N ILE A 43 0.25 -4.95 -5.24
CA ILE A 43 1.26 -6.01 -5.39
C ILE A 43 1.53 -6.33 -6.87
N GLU A 44 0.49 -6.46 -7.69
CA GLU A 44 0.62 -6.92 -9.08
C GLU A 44 1.02 -5.80 -10.06
N GLU A 45 0.57 -4.57 -9.82
CA GLU A 45 0.72 -3.45 -10.76
C GLU A 45 1.66 -2.35 -10.28
N ASN A 46 1.85 -2.18 -8.96
CA ASN A 46 2.56 -1.02 -8.39
C ASN A 46 3.71 -1.39 -7.45
N SER A 47 4.23 -2.62 -7.55
CA SER A 47 5.43 -3.01 -6.79
C SER A 47 6.63 -2.14 -7.19
N PRO A 48 7.62 -1.93 -6.29
CA PRO A 48 8.87 -1.26 -6.65
C PRO A 48 9.55 -1.91 -7.86
N SER A 49 9.58 -3.24 -7.91
CA SER A 49 10.13 -4.01 -9.04
C SER A 49 9.41 -3.72 -10.36
N ARG A 50 8.11 -3.38 -10.33
CA ARG A 50 7.40 -2.97 -11.55
C ARG A 50 7.93 -1.66 -12.12
N LYS A 51 8.31 -0.72 -11.26
CA LYS A 51 8.95 0.55 -11.67
C LYS A 51 10.31 0.31 -12.33
N ASP A 52 10.98 -0.77 -11.94
CA ASP A 52 12.26 -1.22 -12.51
C ASP A 52 12.09 -2.10 -13.78
N GLY A 53 10.87 -2.24 -14.29
CA GLY A 53 10.58 -3.04 -15.49
C GLY A 53 10.60 -4.56 -15.28
N ILE A 54 10.53 -5.03 -14.04
CA ILE A 54 10.43 -6.47 -13.73
C ILE A 54 8.95 -6.88 -13.76
N ASP A 55 8.63 -7.87 -14.60
CA ASP A 55 7.29 -8.40 -14.72
C ASP A 55 6.86 -9.27 -13.51
N VAL A 56 5.56 -9.56 -13.39
CA VAL A 56 4.99 -10.33 -12.28
C VAL A 56 5.64 -11.71 -12.16
N LYS A 57 5.90 -12.38 -13.28
CA LYS A 57 6.41 -13.75 -13.31
C LYS A 57 7.86 -13.78 -12.82
N LYS A 58 8.68 -12.84 -13.29
CA LYS A 58 10.08 -12.68 -12.91
C LYS A 58 10.21 -12.25 -11.45
N GLU A 59 9.38 -11.30 -10.99
CA GLU A 59 9.33 -10.91 -9.58
C GLU A 59 8.93 -12.09 -8.69
N THR A 60 7.91 -12.86 -9.09
CA THR A 60 7.46 -14.06 -8.37
C THR A 60 8.56 -15.12 -8.31
N TYR A 61 9.27 -15.33 -9.41
CA TYR A 61 10.42 -16.24 -9.45
C TYR A 61 11.50 -15.81 -8.45
N PHE A 62 11.87 -14.54 -8.42
CA PHE A 62 12.87 -14.03 -7.48
C PHE A 62 12.45 -14.19 -6.02
N ARG A 63 11.19 -13.91 -5.68
CA ARG A 63 10.67 -14.13 -4.32
C ARG A 63 10.79 -15.59 -3.92
N LYS A 64 10.43 -16.52 -4.81
CA LYS A 64 10.56 -17.97 -4.55
C LYS A 64 12.02 -18.40 -4.43
N SER A 65 12.88 -18.01 -5.38
CA SER A 65 14.28 -18.43 -5.39
C SER A 65 15.03 -17.92 -4.16
N TYR A 66 14.72 -16.71 -3.69
CA TYR A 66 15.30 -16.17 -2.46
C TYR A 66 14.90 -16.97 -1.22
N CYS A 67 13.62 -17.35 -1.09
CA CYS A 67 13.18 -18.22 -0.01
C CYS A 67 13.92 -19.58 -0.03
N THR A 68 14.11 -20.17 -1.21
CA THR A 68 14.90 -21.41 -1.35
C THR A 68 16.35 -21.22 -0.95
N LEU A 69 16.99 -20.11 -1.36
CA LEU A 69 18.36 -19.78 -0.95
C LEU A 69 18.49 -19.68 0.57
N LEU A 70 17.58 -18.97 1.22
CA LEU A 70 17.58 -18.83 2.69
C LEU A 70 17.40 -20.18 3.38
N GLN A 71 16.53 -21.05 2.86
CA GLN A 71 16.33 -22.40 3.39
C GLN A 71 17.61 -23.25 3.28
N ASP A 72 18.24 -23.28 2.10
CA ASP A 72 19.49 -24.03 1.89
C ASP A 72 20.60 -23.55 2.82
N LEU A 73 20.79 -22.23 2.91
CA LEU A 73 21.76 -21.63 3.81
C LEU A 73 21.49 -22.03 5.27
N GLY A 74 20.24 -21.94 5.72
CA GLY A 74 19.85 -22.33 7.08
C GLY A 74 20.10 -23.82 7.37
N MET A 75 19.94 -24.69 6.38
CA MET A 75 20.24 -26.12 6.54
C MET A 75 21.74 -26.42 6.62
N ARG A 76 22.56 -25.64 5.91
CA ARG A 76 24.01 -25.82 5.84
C ARG A 76 24.77 -25.25 7.03
N LEU A 77 24.23 -24.19 7.64
CA LEU A 77 24.83 -23.49 8.79
C LEU A 77 24.51 -24.14 10.15
N LYS A 78 24.06 -25.40 10.18
CA LYS A 78 23.79 -26.13 11.42
C LYS A 78 25.01 -26.22 12.33
#